data_AF-A0A7V6R833-F1
#
_entry.id   AF-A0A7V6R833-F1
#
_cell.length_a   1.000
_cell.length_b   1.000
_cell.length_c   1.000
_cell.angle_alpha   90.00
_cell.angle_beta   90.00
_cell.angle_gamma   90.00
#
_symmetry.space_group_name_H-M   'P 1'
#
loop_
_entity.id
_entity.type
_entity.pdbx_description
1 polymer ?
#
loop_
_entity_poly.entity_id
_entity_poly.type
_entity_poly.pdbx_seq_one_letter_code
_entity_poly.pdbx_strand_id
1 'polypeptide(L)' 'SDRIIVMREGRITAIFDRKDATQEAILEAAMVNRAERELAGVQ' A
#
# COMPACT_ATOMS: atom_id res chain seq x y z
N SER A 1 -18.27 1.47 7.29
CA SER A 1 -17.07 2.06 6.67
C SER A 1 -16.54 1.10 5.65
N ASP A 2 -16.24 1.60 4.45
CA ASP A 2 -15.61 0.78 3.41
C ASP A 2 -14.10 0.98 3.48
N ARG A 3 -13.38 -0.12 3.30
CA ARG A 3 -11.92 -0.17 3.25
C ARG A 3 -11.49 -0.45 1.82
N ILE A 4 -10.41 0.18 1.39
CA ILE A 4 -9.77 -0.09 0.11
C ILE A 4 -8.45 -0.81 0.41
N ILE A 5 -8.24 -1.96 -0.21
CA ILE A 5 -7.04 -2.79 -0.03
C ILE A 5 -6.25 -2.76 -1.33
N VAL A 6 -4.97 -2.39 -1.25
CA VAL A 6 -4.05 -2.46 -2.38
C VAL A 6 -3.19 -3.71 -2.24
N MET A 7 -3.11 -4.48 -3.32
CA MET A 7 -2.35 -5.73 -3.37
C MET A 7 -1.32 -5.69 -4.50
N ARG A 8 -0.17 -6.31 -4.24
CA ARG A 8 0.89 -6.53 -5.23
C ARG A 8 1.43 -7.94 -5.04
N GLU A 9 1.48 -8.72 -6.11
CA GLU A 9 2.02 -10.09 -6.10
C GLU A 9 1.40 -10.99 -5.00
N GLY A 10 0.07 -10.88 -4.79
CA GLY A 10 -0.65 -11.66 -3.80
C GLY A 10 -0.47 -11.23 -2.35
N ARG A 11 0.21 -10.10 -2.09
CA ARG A 11 0.42 -9.54 -0.75
C ARG A 11 -0.27 -8.19 -0.62
N ILE A 12 -0.78 -7.90 0.57
CA ILE A 12 -1.34 -6.58 0.90
C ILE A 12 -0.19 -5.60 1.08
N THR A 13 -0.23 -4.48 0.37
CA THR A 13 0.77 -3.42 0.47
C THR A 13 0.26 -2.19 1.22
N ALA A 14 -1.05 -1.95 1.21
CA ALA A 14 -1.70 -0.91 2.02
C ALA A 14 -3.20 -1.20 2.25
N ILE A 15 -3.74 -0.59 3.31
CA ILE A 15 -5.17 -0.58 3.61
C ILE A 15 -5.56 0.87 3.93
N PHE A 16 -6.55 1.39 3.21
CA PHE A 16 -7.05 2.76 3.38
C PHE A 16 -8.50 2.75 3.85
N ASP A 17 -8.90 3.75 4.63
CA ASP A 17 -10.29 4.16 4.68
C ASP A 17 -10.63 4.95 3.40
N ARG A 18 -11.90 4.89 2.96
CA ARG A 18 -12.34 5.53 1.70
C ARG A 18 -11.91 7.00 1.55
N LYS A 19 -11.91 7.76 2.65
CA LYS A 19 -11.58 9.19 2.67
C LYS A 19 -10.08 9.49 2.45
N ASP A 20 -9.22 8.50 2.71
CA ASP A 20 -7.76 8.65 2.70
C ASP A 20 -7.14 8.02 1.43
N ALA A 21 -7.95 7.32 0.61
CA ALA A 21 -7.51 6.64 -0.59
C ALA A 21 -7.40 7.60 -1.80
N THR A 22 -6.36 8.45 -1.80
CA THR A 22 -6.05 9.30 -2.97
C THR A 22 -5.40 8.49 -4.09
N GLN A 23 -5.38 9.03 -5.30
CA GLN A 23 -4.75 8.36 -6.46
C GLN A 23 -3.26 8.12 -6.22
N GLU A 24 -2.58 9.11 -5.64
CA GLU A 24 -1.16 9.08 -5.31
C GLU A 24 -0.88 8.01 -4.26
N ALA A 25 -1.66 7.97 -3.17
CA ALA A 25 -1.50 6.97 -2.11
C ALA A 25 -1.70 5.54 -2.63
N ILE A 26 -2.68 5.33 -3.53
CA ILE A 26 -2.91 4.04 -4.18
C ILE A 26 -1.74 3.67 -5.09
N LEU A 27 -1.26 4.60 -5.91
CA LEU A 27 -0.16 4.36 -6.83
C LEU A 27 1.14 4.03 -6.09
N GLU A 28 1.46 4.80 -5.04
CA GLU A 28 2.60 4.52 -4.16
C GLU A 28 2.50 3.10 -3.59
N ALA A 29 1.36 2.74 -2.99
CA ALA A 29 1.12 1.41 -2.45
C ALA A 29 1.22 0.29 -3.49
N ALA A 30 0.83 0.55 -4.74
CA ALA A 30 0.91 -0.41 -5.84
C ALA A 30 2.34 -0.56 -6.40
N MET A 31 3.21 0.43 -6.18
CA MET A 31 4.60 0.42 -6.66
C MET A 31 5.60 -0.10 -5.63
N VAL A 32 5.24 -0.19 -4.35
CA VAL A 32 6.12 -0.69 -3.29
C VAL A 32 6.76 -2.02 -3.67
N ASN A 33 8.08 -2.05 -3.77
CA ASN A 33 8.84 -3.28 -3.84
C ASN A 33 9.20 -3.77 -2.43
N ARG A 34 9.12 -5.08 -2.21
CA ARG A 34 9.54 -5.72 -0.95
C ARG A 34 10.98 -5.34 -0.58
N ALA A 35 11.87 -5.22 -1.56
CA ALA A 35 13.26 -4.82 -1.33
C ALA A 35 13.34 -3.44 -0.64
N GLU A 36 12.50 -2.48 -1.04
CA GLU A 36 12.48 -1.13 -0.47
C GLU A 36 11.98 -1.12 0.98
N ARG A 37 11.02 -1.99 1.32
CA ARG A 37 10.54 -2.13 2.71
C ARG A 37 11.56 -2.78 3.64
N GLU A 38 12.32 -3.76 3.15
CA GLU A 38 13.41 -4.38 3.93
C GLU A 38 14.59 -3.41 4.13
N LEU A 39 14.88 -2.56 3.14
CA LEU A 39 15.89 -1.49 3.22
C LEU A 39 15.46 -0.31 4.12
N ALA A 40 14.15 -0.03 4.22
CA ALA A 40 13.63 1.08 5.02
C ALA A 40 13.51 0.79 6.53
N GLY A 41 13.75 -0.44 6.99
CA GLY A 41 13.85 -0.77 8.42
C GLY A 41 12.58 -0.61 9.26
N VAL A 42 11.40 -0.48 8.64
CA VAL A 42 10.13 -0.38 9.36
C VAL A 42 9.45 -1.75 9.38
N GLN A 43 9.57 -2.44 10.51
CA GLN A 43 8.73 -3.58 10.88
C GLN A 43 7.40 -3.09 11.47
#